data_AF-A0AAN8A9G3-F1
#
_entry.id   AF-A0AAN8A9G3-F1
#
_cell.length_a   1.000
_cell.length_b   1.000
_cell.length_c   1.000
_cell.angle_alpha   90.00
_cell.angle_beta   90.00
_cell.angle_gamma   90.00
#
_symmetry.space_group_name_H-M   'P 1'
#
loop_
_entity.id
_entity.type
_entity.pdbx_description
1 polymer ?
#
loop_
_entity_poly.entity_id
_entity_poly.type
_entity_poly.pdbx_seq_one_letter_code
_entity_poly.pdbx_strand_id
1 'polypeptide(L)'
;MILLSKRKLRPILGIIIIFLVIYYFSRTVVQFQLNQQVEYYRNYFNKNRDNLQREFNPLEIKQIPGPVIDALYKKRQTDVISQKADPIDWDRYAYVNYVAERDYLCNTLIMFKMLKEDYKTKAKLVLLITTDVVSSVEGSSALLDKIKELDNDQVIVKFMEPISKEDDQTTWKNSLSKLEIFNLTEYERIIYLDNDANLNGNLDELFFLPDYVKFAATVTYWNLKESDLKKAYKEVFHMKNPININKYIERCVTRLQNGKMIYNHLPNLPHTLYLNSENIGDDILKTRTVFSLSRLFHTVKPSKVKWASDLMVIKPSNETYTYIRDVILPYNINTKGVYDMDVVNEYLYNMKQLIYDHFSVLKSIKHQYVPEVMVLPFSRYGLLSGSIKHKEQHDMLKNDMLGYRYLNSEGEYAANDLKTVVEEAKYIHYSDYPIGKPWQYATKDGLECKVKEHSKEKEHEQEMCNIWNSVVLPYFDKKIICS
;
A
#
# COMPACT_ATOMS: atom_id res chain seq x y z
N MET A 1 -19.26 -51.06 7.66
CA MET A 1 -17.78 -51.19 7.80
C MET A 1 -17.31 -52.23 6.79
N ILE A 2 -16.92 -51.83 5.58
CA ILE A 2 -16.49 -52.79 4.54
C ILE A 2 -15.03 -53.18 4.84
N LEU A 3 -14.84 -54.35 5.45
CA LEU A 3 -13.53 -54.96 5.67
C LEU A 3 -12.94 -55.37 4.31
N LEU A 4 -12.14 -54.47 3.71
CA LEU A 4 -11.32 -54.79 2.54
C LEU A 4 -10.27 -55.84 2.95
N SER A 5 -10.38 -57.04 2.38
CA SER A 5 -9.39 -58.12 2.51
C SER A 5 -7.97 -57.63 2.17
N LYS A 6 -6.96 -58.02 2.96
CA LYS A 6 -5.54 -57.71 2.74
C LYS A 6 -5.04 -58.02 1.31
N ARG A 7 -5.69 -58.95 0.59
CA ARG A 7 -5.38 -59.28 -0.82
C ARG A 7 -5.82 -58.20 -1.82
N LYS A 8 -6.87 -57.41 -1.53
CA LYS A 8 -7.37 -56.31 -2.38
C LYS A 8 -6.67 -54.97 -2.09
N LEU A 9 -5.98 -54.83 -0.95
CA LEU A 9 -5.22 -53.63 -0.58
C LEU A 9 -3.89 -53.46 -1.32
N ARG A 10 -3.19 -54.56 -1.66
CA ARG A 10 -1.91 -54.52 -2.39
C ARG A 10 -1.99 -53.83 -3.77
N PRO A 11 -2.96 -54.17 -4.66
CA PRO A 11 -3.06 -53.48 -5.95
C PRO A 11 -3.48 -52.01 -5.78
N ILE A 12 -4.32 -51.68 -4.80
CA ILE A 12 -4.71 -50.30 -4.49
C ILE A 12 -3.47 -49.49 -4.04
N LEU A 13 -2.63 -50.05 -3.17
CA LEU A 13 -1.39 -49.40 -2.74
C LEU A 13 -0.43 -49.20 -3.93
N GLY A 14 -0.31 -50.18 -4.83
CA GLY A 14 0.48 -50.05 -6.05
C GLY A 14 -0.03 -48.94 -6.97
N ILE A 15 -1.34 -48.85 -7.16
CA ILE A 15 -1.99 -47.77 -7.93
C ILE A 15 -1.70 -46.41 -7.27
N ILE A 16 -1.86 -46.28 -5.96
CA ILE A 16 -1.56 -45.05 -5.21
C ILE A 16 -0.09 -44.66 -5.39
N ILE A 17 0.85 -45.61 -5.28
CA ILE A 17 2.28 -45.35 -5.49
C ILE A 17 2.53 -44.86 -6.92
N ILE A 18 1.94 -45.50 -7.95
CA ILE A 18 2.09 -45.07 -9.35
C ILE A 18 1.53 -43.64 -9.52
N PHE A 19 0.36 -43.34 -8.98
CA PHE A 19 -0.22 -41.99 -9.01
C PHE A 19 0.70 -40.98 -8.33
N LEU A 20 1.25 -41.29 -7.17
CA LEU A 20 2.20 -40.42 -6.47
C LEU A 20 3.47 -40.21 -7.31
N VAL A 21 4.04 -41.26 -7.89
CA VAL A 21 5.23 -41.15 -8.75
C VAL A 21 4.95 -40.26 -9.96
N ILE A 22 3.83 -40.47 -10.67
CA ILE A 22 3.44 -39.63 -11.81
C ILE A 22 3.22 -38.17 -11.37
N TYR A 23 2.55 -37.97 -10.23
CA TYR A 23 2.31 -36.65 -9.67
C TYR A 23 3.61 -35.91 -9.32
N TYR A 24 4.53 -36.56 -8.60
CA TYR A 24 5.82 -35.95 -8.24
C TYR A 24 6.72 -35.73 -9.46
N PHE A 25 6.76 -36.69 -10.40
CA PHE A 25 7.51 -36.54 -11.65
C PHE A 25 6.98 -35.39 -12.50
N SER A 26 5.68 -35.35 -12.78
CA SER A 26 5.06 -34.27 -13.55
C SER A 26 5.27 -32.91 -12.88
N ARG A 27 5.09 -32.83 -11.57
CA ARG A 27 5.36 -31.61 -10.80
C ARG A 27 6.81 -31.14 -10.95
N THR A 28 7.77 -32.06 -10.93
CA THR A 28 9.21 -31.76 -11.07
C THR A 28 9.53 -31.25 -12.48
N VAL A 29 8.97 -31.87 -13.52
CA VAL A 29 9.14 -31.43 -14.92
C VAL A 29 8.54 -30.03 -15.13
N VAL A 30 7.33 -29.79 -14.64
CA VAL A 30 6.68 -28.48 -14.75
C VAL A 30 7.47 -27.41 -13.99
N GLN A 31 7.99 -27.75 -12.79
CA GLN A 31 8.84 -26.86 -12.00
C GLN A 31 10.10 -26.48 -12.75
N PHE A 32 10.79 -27.45 -13.34
CA PHE A 32 12.00 -27.22 -14.13
C PHE A 32 11.73 -26.29 -15.33
N GLN A 33 10.67 -26.54 -16.08
CA GLN A 33 10.27 -25.69 -17.21
C GLN A 33 9.95 -24.26 -16.79
N LEU A 34 9.24 -24.09 -15.66
CA LEU A 34 8.92 -22.76 -15.15
C LEU A 34 10.16 -22.01 -14.69
N ASN A 35 11.09 -22.68 -14.02
CA ASN A 35 12.36 -22.07 -13.60
C ASN A 35 13.15 -21.55 -14.81
N GLN A 36 13.24 -22.35 -15.88
CA GLN A 36 13.90 -21.91 -17.12
C GLN A 36 13.20 -20.71 -17.76
N GLN A 37 11.86 -20.67 -17.75
CA GLN A 37 11.10 -19.54 -18.29
C GLN A 37 11.30 -18.27 -17.46
N VAL A 38 11.26 -18.37 -16.13
CA VAL A 38 11.54 -17.25 -15.22
C VAL A 38 12.95 -16.71 -15.47
N GLU A 39 13.95 -17.58 -15.60
CA GLU A 39 15.33 -17.18 -15.88
C GLU A 39 15.47 -16.51 -17.26
N TYR A 40 14.81 -17.06 -18.29
CA TYR A 40 14.77 -16.45 -19.62
C TYR A 40 14.23 -15.02 -19.57
N TYR A 41 13.06 -14.80 -18.94
CA TYR A 41 12.46 -13.47 -18.88
C TYR A 41 13.29 -12.51 -18.02
N ARG A 42 13.85 -12.98 -16.91
CA ARG A 42 14.78 -12.18 -16.10
C ARG A 42 15.96 -11.68 -16.93
N ASN A 43 16.60 -12.57 -17.69
CA ASN A 43 17.71 -12.21 -18.57
C ASN A 43 17.29 -11.27 -19.71
N TYR A 44 16.12 -11.52 -20.31
CA TYR A 44 15.54 -10.67 -21.35
C TYR A 44 15.34 -9.23 -20.85
N PHE A 45 14.64 -9.03 -19.73
CA PHE A 45 14.39 -7.69 -19.20
C PHE A 45 15.67 -7.01 -18.73
N ASN A 46 16.59 -7.74 -18.09
CA ASN A 46 17.87 -7.17 -17.65
C ASN A 46 18.70 -6.64 -18.82
N LYS A 47 18.73 -7.38 -19.95
CA LYS A 47 19.50 -7.00 -21.14
C LYS A 47 18.83 -5.89 -21.95
N ASN A 48 17.49 -5.90 -22.04
CA ASN A 48 16.77 -5.04 -22.98
C ASN A 48 16.10 -3.80 -22.36
N ARG A 49 16.05 -3.68 -21.01
CA ARG A 49 15.29 -2.64 -20.29
C ARG A 49 15.40 -1.22 -20.85
N ASP A 50 16.56 -0.82 -21.36
CA ASP A 50 16.79 0.52 -21.89
C ASP A 50 15.94 0.84 -23.14
N ASN A 51 15.66 -0.17 -23.96
CA ASN A 51 14.97 -0.05 -25.24
C ASN A 51 13.47 -0.36 -25.13
N LEU A 52 13.01 -0.94 -24.02
CA LEU A 52 11.60 -1.28 -23.80
C LEU A 52 10.78 -0.04 -23.42
N GLN A 53 9.68 0.20 -24.14
CA GLN A 53 8.73 1.29 -23.85
C GLN A 53 7.35 0.78 -23.45
N ARG A 54 6.87 -0.32 -24.03
CA ARG A 54 5.52 -0.87 -23.74
C ARG A 54 5.57 -2.33 -23.33
N GLU A 55 6.72 -2.75 -22.82
CA GLU A 55 6.96 -4.09 -22.31
C GLU A 55 7.45 -3.96 -20.89
N PHE A 56 6.72 -4.59 -19.98
CA PHE A 56 6.93 -4.44 -18.54
C PHE A 56 7.39 -5.78 -17.96
N ASN A 57 8.34 -5.73 -17.03
CA ASN A 57 8.80 -6.95 -16.36
C ASN A 57 7.66 -7.51 -15.46
N PRO A 58 7.11 -8.70 -15.75
CA PRO A 58 6.00 -9.29 -14.97
C PRO A 58 6.45 -9.94 -13.68
N LEU A 59 7.76 -10.17 -13.52
CA LEU A 59 8.31 -10.92 -12.40
C LEU A 59 8.44 -10.08 -11.14
N GLU A 60 8.23 -8.77 -11.22
CA GLU A 60 8.60 -7.81 -10.19
C GLU A 60 7.44 -6.88 -9.89
N ILE A 61 7.19 -6.65 -8.59
CA ILE A 61 6.43 -5.49 -8.11
C ILE A 61 7.42 -4.33 -7.93
N LYS A 62 7.08 -3.13 -8.38
CA LYS A 62 7.99 -1.97 -8.33
C LYS A 62 7.69 -1.06 -7.14
N GLN A 63 8.75 -0.45 -6.62
CA GLN A 63 8.70 0.66 -5.69
C GLN A 63 9.07 1.95 -6.44
N ILE A 64 8.42 3.08 -6.14
CA ILE A 64 8.72 4.37 -6.78
C ILE A 64 9.33 5.35 -5.77
N PRO A 65 10.57 5.85 -5.96
CA PRO A 65 11.16 6.83 -5.06
C PRO A 65 10.41 8.18 -5.11
N GLY A 66 10.29 8.86 -3.97
CA GLY A 66 9.64 10.19 -3.86
C GLY A 66 10.11 11.21 -4.90
N PRO A 67 11.44 11.40 -5.10
CA PRO A 67 11.94 12.32 -6.13
C PRO A 67 11.53 11.98 -7.57
N VAL A 68 11.23 10.70 -7.87
CA VAL A 68 10.73 10.29 -9.18
C VAL A 68 9.25 10.66 -9.35
N ILE A 69 8.46 10.58 -8.27
CA ILE A 69 7.07 11.07 -8.25
C ILE A 69 7.05 12.59 -8.47
N ASP A 70 7.92 13.32 -7.77
CA ASP A 70 8.03 14.78 -7.94
C ASP A 70 8.43 15.14 -9.38
N ALA A 71 9.33 14.39 -9.98
CA ALA A 71 9.74 14.59 -11.37
C ALA A 71 8.61 14.29 -12.38
N LEU A 72 7.78 13.28 -12.13
CA LEU A 72 6.58 12.99 -12.92
C LEU A 72 5.60 14.16 -12.88
N TYR A 73 5.30 14.66 -11.68
CA TYR A 73 4.38 15.77 -11.51
C TYR A 73 4.91 17.07 -12.15
N LYS A 74 6.18 17.41 -11.88
CA LYS A 74 6.84 18.57 -12.50
C LYS A 74 6.85 18.47 -14.03
N LYS A 75 7.06 17.27 -14.58
CA LYS A 75 6.97 17.04 -16.03
C LYS A 75 5.56 17.31 -16.54
N ARG A 76 4.51 16.78 -15.88
CA ARG A 76 3.11 17.04 -16.27
C ARG A 76 2.81 18.54 -16.29
N GLN A 77 3.18 19.26 -15.23
CA GLN A 77 3.00 20.72 -15.16
C GLN A 77 3.76 21.45 -16.28
N THR A 78 5.00 21.06 -16.56
CA THR A 78 5.81 21.64 -17.64
C THR A 78 5.20 21.38 -19.01
N ASP A 79 4.69 20.16 -19.25
CA ASP A 79 4.03 19.79 -20.50
C ASP A 79 2.73 20.60 -20.71
N VAL A 80 1.98 20.93 -19.65
CA VAL A 80 0.84 21.86 -19.71
C VAL A 80 1.29 23.27 -20.09
N ILE A 81 2.27 23.83 -19.36
CA ILE A 81 2.75 25.20 -19.57
C ILE A 81 3.32 25.37 -20.97
N SER A 82 3.99 24.35 -21.48
CA SER A 82 4.56 24.33 -22.83
C SER A 82 3.59 23.86 -23.93
N GLN A 83 2.29 23.70 -23.61
CA GLN A 83 1.22 23.31 -24.54
C GLN A 83 1.48 21.97 -25.25
N LYS A 84 2.25 21.07 -24.62
CA LYS A 84 2.48 19.69 -25.08
C LYS A 84 1.44 18.71 -24.54
N ALA A 85 0.63 19.15 -23.58
CA ALA A 85 -0.45 18.37 -23.01
C ALA A 85 -1.58 19.30 -22.57
N ASP A 86 -2.80 18.77 -22.55
CA ASP A 86 -4.00 19.54 -22.18
C ASP A 86 -3.92 20.05 -20.73
N PRO A 87 -4.61 21.16 -20.40
CA PRO A 87 -4.76 21.61 -19.01
C PRO A 87 -5.22 20.48 -18.09
N ILE A 88 -4.78 20.54 -16.83
CA ILE A 88 -5.22 19.56 -15.82
C ILE A 88 -6.67 19.87 -15.46
N ASP A 89 -7.56 18.94 -15.79
CA ASP A 89 -8.93 18.93 -15.31
C ASP A 89 -8.96 18.39 -13.87
N TRP A 90 -9.01 19.31 -12.90
CA TRP A 90 -8.94 18.99 -11.49
C TRP A 90 -10.21 18.36 -10.92
N ASP A 91 -11.35 18.49 -11.61
CA ASP A 91 -12.60 17.89 -11.19
C ASP A 91 -12.59 16.35 -11.33
N ARG A 92 -11.61 15.81 -12.08
CA ARG A 92 -11.37 14.37 -12.24
C ARG A 92 -10.49 13.77 -11.15
N TYR A 93 -10.04 14.55 -10.18
CA TYR A 93 -9.19 14.07 -9.08
C TYR A 93 -9.82 14.39 -7.73
N ALA A 94 -9.69 13.48 -6.77
CA ALA A 94 -10.26 13.67 -5.45
C ALA A 94 -9.39 13.12 -4.31
N TYR A 95 -9.31 13.87 -3.22
CA TYR A 95 -9.00 13.32 -1.90
C TYR A 95 -10.27 12.74 -1.30
N VAL A 96 -10.16 11.57 -0.67
CA VAL A 96 -11.32 10.85 -0.14
C VAL A 96 -11.09 10.48 1.32
N ASN A 97 -12.00 10.90 2.20
CA ASN A 97 -12.10 10.38 3.57
C ASN A 97 -13.35 9.50 3.70
N TYR A 98 -13.29 8.51 4.60
CA TYR A 98 -14.40 7.61 4.92
C TYR A 98 -14.73 7.68 6.41
N VAL A 99 -15.97 8.02 6.72
CA VAL A 99 -16.43 8.24 8.10
C VAL A 99 -17.59 7.30 8.40
N ALA A 100 -17.32 6.35 9.31
CA ALA A 100 -18.33 5.49 9.94
C ALA A 100 -18.43 5.69 11.46
N GLU A 101 -17.67 6.64 12.01
CA GLU A 101 -17.70 7.02 13.42
C GLU A 101 -17.60 8.54 13.54
N ARG A 102 -18.36 9.12 14.46
CA ARG A 102 -18.44 10.59 14.65
C ARG A 102 -17.06 11.23 14.87
N ASP A 103 -16.18 10.58 15.62
CA ASP A 103 -14.87 11.14 15.98
C ASP A 103 -13.99 11.45 14.76
N TYR A 104 -14.22 10.76 13.65
CA TYR A 104 -13.52 10.99 12.39
C TYR A 104 -13.98 12.25 11.63
N LEU A 105 -15.16 12.80 11.94
CA LEU A 105 -15.64 14.04 11.31
C LEU A 105 -14.75 15.22 11.63
N CYS A 106 -14.32 15.36 12.90
CA CYS A 106 -13.44 16.46 13.29
C CYS A 106 -12.12 16.40 12.52
N ASN A 107 -11.51 15.21 12.41
CA ASN A 107 -10.25 15.10 11.69
C ASN A 107 -10.41 15.23 10.16
N THR A 108 -11.56 14.82 9.61
CA THR A 108 -11.94 15.14 8.21
C THR A 108 -11.95 16.65 7.98
N LEU A 109 -12.63 17.40 8.85
CA LEU A 109 -12.71 18.87 8.77
C LEU A 109 -11.32 19.50 8.80
N ILE A 110 -10.44 19.03 9.70
CA ILE A 110 -9.04 19.48 9.78
C ILE A 110 -8.31 19.20 8.46
N MET A 111 -8.32 17.96 7.98
CA MET A 111 -7.62 17.57 6.75
C MET A 111 -8.11 18.34 5.53
N PHE A 112 -9.44 18.47 5.36
CA PHE A 112 -10.02 19.19 4.22
C PHE A 112 -9.69 20.68 4.27
N LYS A 113 -9.78 21.31 5.44
CA LYS A 113 -9.38 22.70 5.63
C LYS A 113 -7.91 22.90 5.27
N MET A 114 -7.01 22.04 5.75
CA MET A 114 -5.57 22.12 5.44
C MET A 114 -5.29 21.91 3.95
N LEU A 115 -5.88 20.89 3.32
CA LEU A 115 -5.74 20.65 1.88
C LEU A 115 -6.18 21.86 1.05
N LYS A 116 -7.30 22.48 1.44
CA LYS A 116 -7.88 23.62 0.74
C LYS A 116 -7.13 24.92 0.98
N GLU A 117 -6.96 25.32 2.23
CA GLU A 117 -6.51 26.67 2.59
C GLU A 117 -4.98 26.75 2.66
N ASP A 118 -4.34 25.77 3.29
CA ASP A 118 -2.90 25.80 3.54
C ASP A 118 -2.12 25.26 2.34
N TYR A 119 -2.53 24.10 1.83
CA TYR A 119 -1.83 23.40 0.75
C TYR A 119 -2.42 23.64 -0.64
N LYS A 120 -3.56 24.32 -0.72
CA LYS A 120 -4.17 24.84 -1.95
C LYS A 120 -4.32 23.80 -3.05
N THR A 121 -4.71 22.58 -2.69
CA THR A 121 -5.07 21.59 -3.70
C THR A 121 -6.27 22.08 -4.50
N LYS A 122 -6.29 21.71 -5.78
CA LYS A 122 -7.41 21.98 -6.69
C LYS A 122 -8.32 20.77 -6.87
N ALA A 123 -7.91 19.58 -6.40
CA ALA A 123 -8.72 18.37 -6.46
C ALA A 123 -9.98 18.49 -5.59
N LYS A 124 -11.01 17.71 -5.89
CA LYS A 124 -12.21 17.61 -5.04
C LYS A 124 -11.87 17.01 -3.67
N LEU A 125 -12.65 17.37 -2.67
CA LEU A 125 -12.56 16.86 -1.30
C LEU A 125 -13.83 16.06 -1.01
N VAL A 126 -13.74 14.73 -1.10
CA VAL A 126 -14.90 13.83 -1.06
C VAL A 126 -14.99 13.18 0.32
N LEU A 127 -16.09 13.44 1.02
CA LEU A 127 -16.45 12.75 2.24
C LEU A 127 -17.46 11.65 1.94
N LEU A 128 -17.05 10.40 2.14
CA LEU A 128 -17.94 9.24 2.22
C LEU A 128 -18.38 9.07 3.67
N ILE A 129 -19.68 9.19 3.94
CA ILE A 129 -20.22 9.13 5.30
C ILE A 129 -21.38 8.15 5.38
N THR A 130 -21.38 7.30 6.41
CA THR A 130 -22.47 6.36 6.62
C THR A 130 -23.69 7.05 7.25
N THR A 131 -24.89 6.63 6.86
CA THR A 131 -26.15 7.28 7.28
C THR A 131 -26.40 7.19 8.79
N ASP A 132 -25.95 6.10 9.43
CA ASP A 132 -26.03 5.91 10.87
C ASP A 132 -25.28 6.99 11.68
N VAL A 133 -24.11 7.43 11.23
CA VAL A 133 -23.35 8.51 11.88
C VAL A 133 -24.11 9.83 11.90
N VAL A 134 -24.89 10.08 10.84
CA VAL A 134 -25.62 11.34 10.65
C VAL A 134 -26.92 11.34 11.44
N SER A 135 -27.66 10.23 11.43
CA SER A 135 -29.00 10.15 12.01
C SER A 135 -29.01 9.88 13.51
N SER A 136 -27.96 9.23 14.04
CA SER A 136 -28.00 8.67 15.41
C SER A 136 -27.08 9.36 16.41
N VAL A 137 -26.20 10.27 15.96
CA VAL A 137 -25.15 10.83 16.81
C VAL A 137 -25.23 12.35 16.93
N GLU A 138 -25.37 12.83 18.17
CA GLU A 138 -25.48 14.25 18.49
C GLU A 138 -24.22 15.03 18.06
N GLY A 139 -24.43 16.19 17.44
CA GLY A 139 -23.36 17.06 16.95
C GLY A 139 -22.70 16.63 15.62
N SER A 140 -23.04 15.47 15.05
CA SER A 140 -22.58 15.08 13.71
C SER A 140 -23.02 16.07 12.63
N SER A 141 -24.27 16.57 12.71
CA SER A 141 -24.80 17.54 11.76
C SER A 141 -23.97 18.83 11.74
N ALA A 142 -23.63 19.38 12.91
CA ALA A 142 -22.88 20.63 13.01
C ALA A 142 -21.47 20.52 12.40
N LEU A 143 -20.77 19.40 12.64
CA LEU A 143 -19.47 19.15 12.00
C LEU A 143 -19.61 18.94 10.50
N LEU A 144 -20.65 18.24 10.06
CA LEU A 144 -20.92 18.01 8.64
C LEU A 144 -21.23 19.31 7.90
N ASP A 145 -21.98 20.22 8.52
CA ASP A 145 -22.30 21.53 7.96
C ASP A 145 -21.02 22.37 7.83
N LYS A 146 -20.17 22.40 8.87
CA LYS A 146 -18.84 23.03 8.79
C LYS A 146 -17.97 22.45 7.66
N ILE A 147 -18.01 21.14 7.43
CA ILE A 147 -17.26 20.49 6.34
C ILE A 147 -17.77 20.99 4.98
N LYS A 148 -19.08 21.03 4.78
CA LYS A 148 -19.70 21.54 3.54
C LYS A 148 -19.40 23.03 3.31
N GLU A 149 -19.44 23.82 4.38
CA GLU A 149 -19.19 25.27 4.36
C GLU A 149 -17.75 25.64 3.99
N LEU A 150 -16.79 24.69 4.05
CA LEU A 150 -15.43 24.95 3.58
C LEU A 150 -15.42 25.38 2.10
N ASP A 151 -16.22 24.73 1.25
CA ASP A 151 -16.39 25.09 -0.15
C ASP A 151 -17.58 24.35 -0.79
N ASN A 152 -18.53 25.09 -1.37
CA ASN A 152 -19.72 24.51 -1.99
C ASN A 152 -19.45 23.74 -3.29
N ASP A 153 -18.34 24.00 -3.98
CA ASP A 153 -18.00 23.42 -5.28
C ASP A 153 -16.92 22.34 -5.17
N GLN A 154 -15.98 22.49 -4.23
CA GLN A 154 -14.85 21.58 -4.05
C GLN A 154 -15.16 20.45 -3.07
N VAL A 155 -15.98 20.68 -2.04
CA VAL A 155 -16.35 19.65 -1.06
C VAL A 155 -17.58 18.89 -1.52
N ILE A 156 -17.45 17.56 -1.63
CA ILE A 156 -18.52 16.68 -2.06
C ILE A 156 -18.82 15.69 -0.93
N VAL A 157 -20.03 15.73 -0.38
CA VAL A 157 -20.49 14.80 0.65
C VAL A 157 -21.37 13.74 -0.01
N LYS A 158 -21.04 12.46 0.21
CA LYS A 158 -21.83 11.32 -0.25
C LYS A 158 -22.25 10.45 0.92
N PHE A 159 -23.56 10.26 1.05
CA PHE A 159 -24.14 9.38 2.05
C PHE A 159 -24.21 7.95 1.52
N MET A 160 -23.96 6.98 2.38
CA MET A 160 -24.06 5.55 2.05
C MET A 160 -24.62 4.75 3.22
N GLU A 161 -25.24 3.62 2.91
CA GLU A 161 -25.60 2.66 3.94
C GLU A 161 -24.36 1.90 4.41
N PRO A 162 -24.19 1.67 5.73
CA PRO A 162 -23.05 0.94 6.24
C PRO A 162 -23.07 -0.53 5.80
N ILE A 163 -21.92 -1.06 5.40
CA ILE A 163 -21.71 -2.50 5.18
C ILE A 163 -21.25 -3.09 6.52
N SER A 164 -22.23 -3.36 7.37
CA SER A 164 -22.01 -3.86 8.72
C SER A 164 -21.88 -5.38 8.79
N LYS A 165 -20.91 -5.86 9.58
CA LYS A 165 -20.82 -7.26 10.01
C LYS A 165 -21.74 -7.48 11.22
N GLU A 166 -22.89 -8.13 11.05
CA GLU A 166 -23.92 -8.21 12.11
C GLU A 166 -23.42 -8.82 13.43
N ASP A 167 -22.60 -9.86 13.35
CA ASP A 167 -22.05 -10.59 14.50
C ASP A 167 -20.77 -9.96 15.09
N ASP A 168 -20.26 -8.86 14.52
CA ASP A 168 -19.04 -8.20 14.97
C ASP A 168 -19.36 -7.06 15.94
N GLN A 169 -18.73 -7.10 17.11
CA GLN A 169 -18.88 -6.11 18.19
C GLN A 169 -17.63 -5.23 18.34
N THR A 170 -16.64 -5.36 17.45
CA THR A 170 -15.45 -4.52 17.44
C THR A 170 -15.72 -3.19 16.75
N THR A 171 -14.80 -2.23 16.90
CA THR A 171 -14.81 -0.96 16.14
C THR A 171 -14.69 -1.18 14.62
N TRP A 172 -14.27 -2.37 14.18
CA TRP A 172 -14.09 -2.71 12.76
C TRP A 172 -15.37 -3.23 12.08
N LYS A 173 -16.50 -3.25 12.79
CA LYS A 173 -17.79 -3.75 12.29
C LYS A 173 -18.20 -3.17 10.93
N ASN A 174 -17.93 -1.89 10.72
CA ASN A 174 -18.27 -1.16 9.48
C ASN A 174 -17.05 -0.96 8.56
N SER A 175 -15.93 -1.64 8.81
CA SER A 175 -14.70 -1.47 8.01
C SER A 175 -14.92 -1.74 6.51
N LEU A 176 -15.81 -2.67 6.16
CA LEU A 176 -16.05 -3.05 4.77
C LEU A 176 -16.72 -1.94 3.94
N SER A 177 -17.45 -0.99 4.54
CA SER A 177 -18.00 0.14 3.78
C SER A 177 -16.93 1.07 3.24
N LYS A 178 -15.68 1.01 3.75
CA LYS A 178 -14.52 1.68 3.14
C LYS A 178 -14.34 1.28 1.67
N LEU A 179 -14.74 0.07 1.27
CA LEU A 179 -14.59 -0.42 -0.11
C LEU A 179 -15.47 0.34 -1.13
N GLU A 180 -16.43 1.16 -0.68
CA GLU A 180 -17.18 2.07 -1.54
C GLU A 180 -16.30 3.13 -2.23
N ILE A 181 -15.07 3.37 -1.75
CA ILE A 181 -14.10 4.22 -2.45
C ILE A 181 -13.81 3.72 -3.88
N PHE A 182 -13.93 2.42 -4.15
CA PHE A 182 -13.72 1.84 -5.47
C PHE A 182 -14.88 2.15 -6.45
N ASN A 183 -16.03 2.61 -5.95
CA ASN A 183 -17.21 2.98 -6.74
C ASN A 183 -17.16 4.43 -7.27
N LEU A 184 -16.15 5.21 -6.89
CA LEU A 184 -15.98 6.62 -7.25
C LEU A 184 -15.50 6.82 -8.71
N THR A 185 -16.22 6.23 -9.65
CA THR A 185 -15.85 6.08 -11.06
C THR A 185 -16.00 7.35 -11.90
N GLU A 186 -16.58 8.42 -11.34
CA GLU A 186 -16.54 9.75 -11.93
C GLU A 186 -15.14 10.39 -11.88
N TYR A 187 -14.26 9.91 -11.01
CA TYR A 187 -12.88 10.39 -10.91
C TYR A 187 -11.92 9.50 -11.70
N GLU A 188 -10.91 10.11 -12.31
CA GLU A 188 -9.82 9.39 -12.96
C GLU A 188 -8.92 8.69 -11.94
N ARG A 189 -8.63 9.39 -10.83
CA ARG A 189 -7.79 8.89 -9.76
C ARG A 189 -8.17 9.57 -8.45
N ILE A 190 -8.26 8.77 -7.40
CA ILE A 190 -8.53 9.22 -6.04
C ILE A 190 -7.32 8.94 -5.13
N ILE A 191 -7.16 9.75 -4.09
CA ILE A 191 -6.26 9.49 -2.97
C ILE A 191 -7.14 9.31 -1.75
N TYR A 192 -7.33 8.07 -1.34
CA TYR A 192 -7.94 7.75 -0.06
C TYR A 192 -6.95 8.05 1.07
N LEU A 193 -7.43 8.77 2.08
CA LEU A 193 -6.73 9.04 3.33
C LEU A 193 -7.59 8.52 4.47
N ASP A 194 -7.01 7.65 5.29
CA ASP A 194 -7.63 7.22 6.53
C ASP A 194 -7.74 8.40 7.50
N ASN A 195 -8.82 8.45 8.25
CA ASN A 195 -9.08 9.56 9.16
C ASN A 195 -8.18 9.54 10.40
N ASP A 196 -7.43 8.48 10.60
CA ASP A 196 -6.56 8.26 11.75
C ASP A 196 -5.16 8.84 11.56
N ALA A 197 -5.03 10.03 10.98
CA ALA A 197 -3.72 10.57 10.60
C ALA A 197 -3.57 12.08 10.78
N ASN A 198 -2.31 12.53 10.72
CA ASN A 198 -1.92 13.92 10.55
C ASN A 198 -1.50 14.17 9.09
N LEU A 199 -1.92 15.32 8.55
CA LEU A 199 -1.54 15.78 7.24
C LEU A 199 -0.56 16.96 7.36
N ASN A 200 0.56 16.88 6.65
CA ASN A 200 1.65 17.86 6.66
C ASN A 200 1.96 18.47 5.28
N GLY A 201 1.22 18.07 4.23
CA GLY A 201 1.32 18.63 2.89
C GLY A 201 0.16 18.19 2.00
N ASN A 202 0.02 18.78 0.80
CA ASN A 202 -0.76 18.12 -0.26
C ASN A 202 0.02 16.94 -0.84
N LEU A 203 -0.70 16.01 -1.46
CA LEU A 203 -0.18 14.82 -2.14
C LEU A 203 -0.57 14.84 -3.62
N ASP A 204 -0.73 16.03 -4.21
CA ASP A 204 -1.27 16.20 -5.57
C ASP A 204 -0.41 15.46 -6.61
N GLU A 205 0.89 15.30 -6.34
CA GLU A 205 1.79 14.54 -7.20
C GLU A 205 1.37 13.08 -7.40
N LEU A 206 0.63 12.49 -6.44
CA LEU A 206 0.15 11.12 -6.54
C LEU A 206 -1.00 10.97 -7.56
N PHE A 207 -1.70 12.05 -7.90
CA PHE A 207 -2.68 12.03 -8.99
C PHE A 207 -2.04 11.81 -10.35
N PHE A 208 -0.73 12.00 -10.49
CA PHE A 208 0.01 11.93 -11.75
C PHE A 208 1.00 10.76 -11.81
N LEU A 209 0.78 9.73 -10.98
CA LEU A 209 1.43 8.43 -11.20
C LEU A 209 1.11 7.91 -12.62
N PRO A 210 2.01 7.10 -13.22
CA PRO A 210 1.83 6.64 -14.60
C PRO A 210 0.47 5.96 -14.82
N ASP A 211 -0.13 6.14 -16.00
CA ASP A 211 -1.52 5.74 -16.26
C ASP A 211 -1.82 4.25 -16.09
N TYR A 212 -0.80 3.41 -16.29
CA TYR A 212 -0.89 1.97 -16.06
C TYR A 212 -1.10 1.62 -14.57
N VAL A 213 -0.68 2.49 -13.64
CA VAL A 213 -0.87 2.28 -12.20
C VAL A 213 -2.33 2.54 -11.84
N LYS A 214 -3.07 1.45 -11.62
CA LYS A 214 -4.47 1.44 -11.16
C LYS A 214 -4.58 1.45 -9.64
N PHE A 215 -3.59 0.90 -8.93
CA PHE A 215 -3.55 0.87 -7.48
C PHE A 215 -2.12 1.17 -6.98
N ALA A 216 -1.98 2.09 -6.04
CA ALA A 216 -0.71 2.30 -5.34
C ALA A 216 -0.94 2.55 -3.87
N ALA A 217 -0.11 1.96 -3.03
CA ALA A 217 -0.16 2.13 -1.59
C ALA A 217 1.24 1.96 -1.01
N THR A 218 1.42 2.38 0.24
CA THR A 218 2.59 1.97 1.02
C THR A 218 2.44 0.49 1.40
N VAL A 219 3.48 -0.07 2.02
CA VAL A 219 3.46 -1.45 2.51
C VAL A 219 3.57 -1.49 4.03
N THR A 220 3.12 -2.58 4.63
CA THR A 220 3.16 -2.80 6.09
C THR A 220 4.58 -3.04 6.60
N TYR A 221 5.46 -2.03 6.50
CA TYR A 221 6.88 -2.15 6.84
C TYR A 221 7.10 -2.44 8.33
N TRP A 222 6.19 -2.02 9.21
CA TRP A 222 6.23 -2.25 10.65
C TRP A 222 6.13 -3.72 11.07
N ASN A 223 5.69 -4.60 10.15
CA ASN A 223 5.69 -6.05 10.39
C ASN A 223 7.06 -6.71 10.17
N LEU A 224 8.04 -5.95 9.66
CA LEU A 224 9.34 -6.48 9.29
C LEU A 224 10.30 -6.53 10.46
N LYS A 225 11.07 -7.63 10.52
CA LYS A 225 12.20 -7.78 11.44
C LYS A 225 13.48 -7.38 10.73
N GLU A 226 14.51 -7.02 11.51
CA GLU A 226 15.85 -6.75 10.99
C GLU A 226 16.40 -7.89 10.10
N SER A 227 16.08 -9.14 10.46
CA SER A 227 16.45 -10.32 9.66
C SER A 227 15.78 -10.36 8.28
N ASP A 228 14.56 -9.86 8.16
CA ASP A 228 13.84 -9.79 6.89
C ASP A 228 14.49 -8.72 5.99
N LEU A 229 14.83 -7.55 6.55
CA LEU A 229 15.55 -6.49 5.84
C LEU A 229 16.95 -6.93 5.37
N LYS A 230 17.69 -7.67 6.21
CA LYS A 230 19.00 -8.25 5.83
C LYS A 230 18.88 -9.19 4.64
N LYS A 231 17.81 -9.99 4.57
CA LYS A 231 17.56 -10.89 3.43
C LYS A 231 17.21 -10.10 2.17
N ALA A 232 16.31 -9.13 2.29
CA ALA A 232 15.94 -8.24 1.20
C ALA A 232 17.15 -7.51 0.60
N TYR A 233 18.06 -6.99 1.44
CA TYR A 233 19.30 -6.36 1.01
C TYR A 233 20.23 -7.33 0.27
N LYS A 234 20.41 -8.54 0.80
CA LYS A 234 21.23 -9.58 0.16
C LYS A 234 20.67 -9.96 -1.21
N GLU A 235 19.34 -10.06 -1.34
CA GLU A 235 18.67 -10.35 -2.61
C GLU A 235 19.02 -9.30 -3.67
N VAL A 236 18.85 -8.01 -3.36
CA VAL A 236 19.18 -6.89 -4.27
C VAL A 236 20.65 -6.95 -4.69
N PHE A 237 21.55 -7.19 -3.74
CA PHE A 237 22.98 -7.33 -4.01
C PHE A 237 23.29 -8.52 -4.93
N HIS A 238 22.73 -9.70 -4.66
CA HIS A 238 22.95 -10.91 -5.45
C HIS A 238 22.41 -10.81 -6.88
N MET A 239 21.33 -10.05 -7.08
CA MET A 239 20.81 -9.73 -8.40
C MET A 239 21.70 -8.77 -9.20
N LYS A 240 22.84 -8.31 -8.64
CA LYS A 240 23.75 -7.31 -9.23
C LYS A 240 23.04 -5.98 -9.54
N ASN A 241 21.94 -5.72 -8.85
CA ASN A 241 21.22 -4.46 -8.94
C ASN A 241 21.93 -3.42 -8.07
N PRO A 242 21.96 -2.13 -8.47
CA PRO A 242 22.50 -1.10 -7.59
C PRO A 242 21.67 -1.04 -6.31
N ILE A 243 22.33 -0.87 -5.18
CA ILE A 243 21.68 -0.66 -3.88
C ILE A 243 21.40 0.82 -3.63
N ASN A 244 22.23 1.70 -4.21
CA ASN A 244 22.09 3.14 -4.05
C ASN A 244 20.84 3.66 -4.76
N ILE A 245 19.87 4.18 -4.00
CA ILE A 245 18.61 4.75 -4.50
C ILE A 245 18.88 5.88 -5.51
N ASN A 246 19.93 6.68 -5.30
CA ASN A 246 20.28 7.81 -6.17
C ASN A 246 20.50 7.39 -7.63
N LYS A 247 21.02 6.18 -7.87
CA LYS A 247 21.21 5.63 -9.23
C LYS A 247 19.89 5.38 -9.95
N TYR A 248 18.85 4.96 -9.21
CA TYR A 248 17.51 4.77 -9.78
C TYR A 248 16.84 6.11 -10.07
N ILE A 249 16.97 7.08 -9.15
CA ILE A 249 16.43 8.43 -9.31
C ILE A 249 17.03 9.08 -10.55
N GLU A 250 18.36 9.15 -10.65
CA GLU A 250 19.05 9.75 -11.81
C GLU A 250 18.61 9.11 -13.13
N ARG A 251 18.56 7.77 -13.17
CA ARG A 251 18.16 7.02 -14.37
C ARG A 251 16.70 7.30 -14.75
N CYS A 252 15.79 7.29 -13.79
CA CYS A 252 14.36 7.53 -14.04
C CYS A 252 14.11 8.97 -14.49
N VAL A 253 14.69 9.96 -13.81
CA VAL A 253 14.56 11.38 -14.15
C VAL A 253 15.10 11.65 -15.57
N THR A 254 16.29 11.13 -15.89
CA THR A 254 16.87 11.23 -17.23
C THR A 254 15.96 10.62 -18.29
N ARG A 255 15.34 9.48 -18.01
CA ARG A 255 14.40 8.84 -18.95
C ARG A 255 13.12 9.66 -19.13
N LEU A 256 12.55 10.19 -18.05
CA LEU A 256 11.37 11.06 -18.10
C LEU A 256 11.61 12.30 -18.97
N GLN A 257 12.76 12.95 -18.81
CA GLN A 257 13.16 14.10 -19.63
C GLN A 257 13.23 13.75 -21.13
N ASN A 258 13.64 12.52 -21.45
CA ASN A 258 13.71 12.01 -22.82
C ASN A 258 12.40 11.37 -23.32
N GLY A 259 11.29 11.52 -22.59
CA GLY A 259 10.00 10.92 -22.96
C GLY A 259 9.98 9.39 -22.93
N LYS A 260 10.90 8.75 -22.19
CA LYS A 260 11.02 7.31 -22.06
C LYS A 260 10.36 6.79 -20.79
N MET A 261 9.81 5.58 -20.88
CA MET A 261 9.14 4.89 -19.78
C MET A 261 10.12 4.48 -18.67
N ILE A 262 9.67 4.59 -17.42
CA ILE A 262 10.50 4.38 -16.23
C ILE A 262 10.32 3.03 -15.54
N TYR A 263 9.22 2.30 -15.77
CA TYR A 263 8.84 1.13 -14.98
C TYR A 263 9.98 0.10 -14.80
N ASN A 264 10.62 -0.30 -15.90
CA ASN A 264 11.71 -1.30 -15.86
C ASN A 264 12.99 -0.78 -15.18
N HIS A 265 13.07 0.52 -14.91
CA HIS A 265 14.17 1.19 -14.21
C HIS A 265 13.83 1.57 -12.77
N LEU A 266 12.62 1.29 -12.30
CA LEU A 266 12.27 1.46 -10.90
C LEU A 266 12.87 0.34 -10.04
N PRO A 267 13.21 0.61 -8.76
CA PRO A 267 13.59 -0.41 -7.81
C PRO A 267 12.48 -1.46 -7.65
N ASN A 268 12.87 -2.71 -7.44
CA ASN A 268 11.93 -3.82 -7.22
C ASN A 268 11.58 -3.87 -5.73
N LEU A 269 10.38 -4.31 -5.38
CA LEU A 269 10.12 -4.82 -4.04
C LEU A 269 10.83 -6.18 -3.92
N PRO A 270 11.76 -6.38 -2.96
CA PRO A 270 12.47 -7.65 -2.83
C PRO A 270 11.50 -8.83 -2.65
N HIS A 271 11.68 -9.88 -3.45
CA HIS A 271 10.79 -11.04 -3.49
C HIS A 271 10.71 -11.75 -2.14
N THR A 272 11.80 -11.78 -1.39
CA THR A 272 11.85 -12.37 -0.04
C THR A 272 10.84 -11.76 0.94
N LEU A 273 10.25 -10.60 0.62
CA LEU A 273 9.25 -9.93 1.47
C LEU A 273 7.82 -10.36 1.16
N TYR A 274 7.53 -10.88 -0.03
CA TYR A 274 6.17 -11.26 -0.41
C TYR A 274 6.04 -12.65 -1.04
N LEU A 275 7.15 -13.31 -1.37
CA LEU A 275 7.22 -14.70 -1.79
C LEU A 275 7.70 -15.59 -0.63
N ASN A 276 7.40 -16.89 -0.70
CA ASN A 276 7.73 -17.86 0.36
C ASN A 276 9.00 -18.66 0.04
N SER A 277 9.35 -18.76 -1.25
CA SER A 277 10.51 -19.44 -1.78
C SER A 277 11.49 -18.42 -2.36
N GLU A 278 12.78 -18.73 -2.30
CA GLU A 278 13.80 -18.02 -3.09
C GLU A 278 13.60 -18.24 -4.60
N ASN A 279 12.88 -19.31 -4.97
CA ASN A 279 12.53 -19.63 -6.34
C ASN A 279 11.09 -19.21 -6.68
N ILE A 280 10.97 -18.15 -7.47
CA ILE A 280 9.70 -17.62 -8.00
C ILE A 280 8.87 -18.72 -8.69
N GLY A 281 9.51 -19.62 -9.45
CA GLY A 281 8.82 -20.71 -10.13
C GLY A 281 8.09 -21.64 -9.16
N ASP A 282 8.67 -21.91 -7.98
CA ASP A 282 8.06 -22.76 -6.94
C ASP A 282 6.79 -22.11 -6.40
N ASP A 283 6.83 -20.79 -6.17
CA ASP A 283 5.69 -20.06 -5.66
C ASP A 283 4.59 -19.90 -6.71
N ILE A 284 4.93 -19.65 -7.97
CA ILE A 284 3.98 -19.68 -9.11
C ILE A 284 3.24 -21.02 -9.15
N LEU A 285 3.94 -22.15 -8.96
CA LEU A 285 3.31 -23.47 -8.95
C LEU A 285 2.40 -23.70 -7.75
N LYS A 286 2.83 -23.29 -6.56
CA LYS A 286 2.01 -23.41 -5.35
C LYS A 286 0.74 -22.57 -5.48
N THR A 287 0.85 -21.32 -5.93
CA THR A 287 -0.30 -20.43 -6.15
C THR A 287 -1.31 -21.02 -7.14
N ARG A 288 -0.84 -21.63 -8.23
CA ARG A 288 -1.74 -22.31 -9.21
C ARG A 288 -2.57 -23.44 -8.58
N THR A 289 -2.00 -24.20 -7.64
CA THR A 289 -2.68 -25.32 -6.98
C THR A 289 -3.69 -24.90 -5.90
N VAL A 290 -3.56 -23.67 -5.39
CA VAL A 290 -4.33 -23.14 -4.25
C VAL A 290 -5.80 -22.85 -4.61
N PHE A 291 -6.11 -22.51 -5.85
CA PHE A 291 -7.49 -22.23 -6.26
C PHE A 291 -8.39 -23.47 -6.44
N SER A 292 -7.82 -24.70 -6.46
CA SER A 292 -8.61 -25.92 -6.71
C SER A 292 -9.11 -26.64 -5.44
N LEU A 293 -8.38 -26.59 -4.32
CA LEU A 293 -8.69 -27.44 -3.14
C LEU A 293 -8.37 -26.82 -1.77
N SER A 294 -7.63 -25.70 -1.67
CA SER A 294 -7.16 -25.18 -0.37
C SER A 294 -8.01 -24.10 0.28
N ARG A 295 -9.17 -23.72 -0.29
CA ARG A 295 -10.20 -23.00 0.51
C ARG A 295 -10.62 -23.80 1.76
N LEU A 296 -10.37 -25.11 1.78
CA LEU A 296 -10.60 -26.00 2.91
C LEU A 296 -9.40 -26.19 3.86
N PHE A 297 -8.17 -25.81 3.45
CA PHE A 297 -6.95 -26.07 4.23
C PHE A 297 -5.98 -24.89 4.14
N HIS A 298 -6.11 -23.93 5.06
CA HIS A 298 -5.27 -22.74 5.26
C HIS A 298 -3.77 -23.07 5.50
N THR A 299 -3.04 -23.48 4.47
CA THR A 299 -1.63 -23.94 4.60
C THR A 299 -0.61 -23.04 3.91
N VAL A 300 -1.02 -21.92 3.31
CA VAL A 300 -0.10 -20.98 2.67
C VAL A 300 0.40 -19.97 3.69
N LYS A 301 1.72 -19.96 3.91
CA LYS A 301 2.37 -18.96 4.76
C LYS A 301 2.09 -17.54 4.21
N PRO A 302 1.67 -16.58 5.04
CA PRO A 302 1.38 -15.22 4.58
C PRO A 302 2.65 -14.48 4.11
N SER A 303 2.47 -13.48 3.26
CA SER A 303 3.53 -12.53 2.87
C SER A 303 4.07 -11.78 4.10
N LYS A 304 5.34 -11.36 4.09
CA LYS A 304 5.91 -10.54 5.18
C LYS A 304 5.41 -9.10 5.12
N VAL A 305 5.23 -8.59 3.91
CA VAL A 305 4.57 -7.31 3.66
C VAL A 305 3.23 -7.52 2.97
N LYS A 306 2.32 -6.61 3.28
CA LYS A 306 1.01 -6.42 2.65
C LYS A 306 0.91 -4.97 2.20
N TRP A 307 -0.05 -4.65 1.33
CA TRP A 307 -0.46 -3.28 1.06
C TRP A 307 -1.08 -2.69 2.32
N ALA A 308 -0.65 -1.49 2.69
CA ALA A 308 -1.33 -0.73 3.73
C ALA A 308 -2.64 -0.14 3.18
N SER A 309 -3.60 0.08 4.07
CA SER A 309 -4.94 0.61 3.75
C SER A 309 -5.20 1.98 4.39
N ASP A 310 -4.17 2.57 4.98
CA ASP A 310 -4.16 3.90 5.57
C ASP A 310 -4.07 5.01 4.51
N LEU A 311 -3.35 4.76 3.41
CA LEU A 311 -3.32 5.61 2.22
C LEU A 311 -3.35 4.75 0.96
N MET A 312 -4.31 5.02 0.07
CA MET A 312 -4.45 4.30 -1.20
C MET A 312 -4.69 5.27 -2.36
N VAL A 313 -3.92 5.12 -3.43
CA VAL A 313 -4.11 5.83 -4.69
C VAL A 313 -4.77 4.87 -5.67
N ILE A 314 -5.97 5.18 -6.11
CA ILE A 314 -6.83 4.25 -6.85
C ILE A 314 -7.28 4.92 -8.15
N LYS A 315 -7.28 4.19 -9.27
CA LYS A 315 -8.07 4.51 -10.47
C LYS A 315 -9.38 3.71 -10.38
N PRO A 316 -10.49 4.31 -9.93
CA PRO A 316 -11.73 3.58 -9.72
C PRO A 316 -12.26 3.01 -11.04
N SER A 317 -12.91 1.85 -10.99
CA SER A 317 -13.53 1.27 -12.19
C SER A 317 -14.76 0.45 -11.83
N ASN A 318 -15.78 0.50 -12.71
CA ASN A 318 -17.00 -0.29 -12.54
C ASN A 318 -16.71 -1.78 -12.50
N GLU A 319 -15.74 -2.25 -13.28
CA GLU A 319 -15.32 -3.66 -13.30
C GLU A 319 -14.80 -4.10 -11.92
N THR A 320 -13.85 -3.35 -11.34
CA THR A 320 -13.28 -3.65 -10.02
C THR A 320 -14.35 -3.57 -8.93
N TYR A 321 -15.18 -2.52 -8.93
CA TYR A 321 -16.21 -2.38 -7.90
C TYR A 321 -17.29 -3.46 -8.00
N THR A 322 -17.72 -3.82 -9.22
CA THR A 322 -18.68 -4.92 -9.42
C THR A 322 -18.09 -6.24 -8.92
N TYR A 323 -16.80 -6.50 -9.15
CA TYR A 323 -16.12 -7.68 -8.60
C TYR A 323 -16.08 -7.67 -7.07
N ILE A 324 -15.80 -6.52 -6.45
CA ILE A 324 -15.84 -6.39 -4.98
C ILE A 324 -17.25 -6.71 -4.47
N ARG A 325 -18.27 -6.05 -5.03
CA ARG A 325 -19.65 -6.13 -4.57
C ARG A 325 -20.28 -7.50 -4.80
N ASP A 326 -20.12 -8.07 -5.98
CA ASP A 326 -20.87 -9.26 -6.40
C ASP A 326 -20.09 -10.55 -6.16
N VAL A 327 -18.76 -10.48 -6.05
CA VAL A 327 -17.91 -11.66 -5.87
C VAL A 327 -17.24 -11.67 -4.52
N ILE A 328 -16.60 -10.59 -4.07
CA ILE A 328 -15.81 -10.66 -2.83
C ILE A 328 -16.69 -10.56 -1.58
N LEU A 329 -17.52 -9.52 -1.48
CA LEU A 329 -18.29 -9.23 -0.28
C LEU A 329 -19.25 -10.35 0.14
N PRO A 330 -20.03 -11.00 -0.76
CA PRO A 330 -21.01 -12.00 -0.36
C PRO A 330 -20.41 -13.22 0.34
N TYR A 331 -19.15 -13.57 0.05
CA TYR A 331 -18.46 -14.69 0.70
C TYR A 331 -17.68 -14.31 1.96
N ASN A 332 -17.47 -13.01 2.20
CA ASN A 332 -16.52 -12.54 3.21
C ASN A 332 -17.14 -11.65 4.30
N ILE A 333 -18.34 -11.12 4.06
CA ILE A 333 -18.99 -10.18 4.99
C ILE A 333 -19.11 -10.77 6.40
N ASN A 334 -19.49 -12.04 6.53
CA ASN A 334 -19.64 -12.70 7.84
C ASN A 334 -18.39 -13.49 8.27
N THR A 335 -17.30 -13.43 7.52
CA THR A 335 -16.06 -14.14 7.88
C THR A 335 -15.36 -13.39 9.01
N LYS A 336 -15.16 -14.09 10.13
CA LYS A 336 -14.49 -13.52 11.30
C LYS A 336 -13.05 -13.10 10.98
N GLY A 337 -12.68 -11.88 11.37
CA GLY A 337 -11.33 -11.35 11.16
C GLY A 337 -11.00 -10.99 9.72
N VAL A 338 -12.01 -10.86 8.85
CA VAL A 338 -11.85 -10.28 7.51
C VAL A 338 -12.40 -8.86 7.53
N TYR A 339 -11.51 -7.90 7.35
CA TYR A 339 -11.80 -6.47 7.26
C TYR A 339 -11.33 -5.89 5.92
N ASP A 340 -11.39 -4.57 5.77
CA ASP A 340 -11.00 -3.84 4.55
C ASP A 340 -9.59 -4.20 4.08
N MET A 341 -8.61 -4.22 4.99
CA MET A 341 -7.22 -4.53 4.65
C MET A 341 -7.06 -5.99 4.16
N ASP A 342 -7.84 -6.93 4.70
CA ASP A 342 -7.83 -8.33 4.26
C ASP A 342 -8.48 -8.47 2.88
N VAL A 343 -9.54 -7.72 2.60
CA VAL A 343 -10.15 -7.67 1.26
C VAL A 343 -9.14 -7.21 0.22
N VAL A 344 -8.45 -6.09 0.50
CA VAL A 344 -7.40 -5.55 -0.38
C VAL A 344 -6.28 -6.56 -0.61
N ASN A 345 -5.81 -7.25 0.42
CA ASN A 345 -4.60 -8.07 0.34
C ASN A 345 -4.82 -9.54 -0.02
N GLU A 346 -5.98 -10.12 0.28
CA GLU A 346 -6.25 -11.53 0.02
C GLU A 346 -7.07 -11.73 -1.26
N TYR A 347 -7.87 -10.73 -1.66
CA TYR A 347 -8.84 -10.89 -2.75
C TYR A 347 -8.65 -9.95 -3.95
N LEU A 348 -8.13 -8.73 -3.73
CA LEU A 348 -7.94 -7.76 -4.82
C LEU A 348 -6.50 -7.74 -5.34
N TYR A 349 -5.54 -7.43 -4.47
CA TYR A 349 -4.16 -7.15 -4.84
C TYR A 349 -3.17 -8.08 -4.13
N ASN A 350 -3.53 -9.36 -3.99
CA ASN A 350 -2.63 -10.33 -3.37
C ASN A 350 -1.30 -10.42 -4.15
N MET A 351 -0.19 -10.01 -3.51
CA MET A 351 1.11 -9.87 -4.19
C MET A 351 1.61 -11.17 -4.84
N LYS A 352 1.31 -12.34 -4.24
CA LYS A 352 1.71 -13.64 -4.81
C LYS A 352 0.88 -13.99 -6.04
N GLN A 353 -0.43 -13.72 -5.94
CA GLN A 353 -1.37 -13.91 -7.04
C GLN A 353 -1.04 -12.98 -8.21
N LEU A 354 -0.72 -11.71 -7.93
CA LEU A 354 -0.28 -10.74 -8.94
C LEU A 354 0.91 -11.27 -9.76
N ILE A 355 1.99 -11.74 -9.11
CA ILE A 355 3.13 -12.31 -9.86
C ILE A 355 2.72 -13.52 -10.71
N TYR A 356 1.85 -14.38 -10.18
CA TYR A 356 1.33 -15.52 -10.93
C TYR A 356 0.53 -15.08 -12.17
N ASP A 357 -0.37 -14.11 -12.01
CA ASP A 357 -1.23 -13.59 -13.07
C ASP A 357 -0.42 -12.85 -14.13
N HIS A 358 0.51 -11.98 -13.71
CA HIS A 358 1.42 -11.27 -14.60
C HIS A 358 2.22 -12.24 -15.48
N PHE A 359 2.76 -13.29 -14.87
CA PHE A 359 3.54 -14.32 -15.57
C PHE A 359 2.65 -15.15 -16.51
N SER A 360 1.43 -15.48 -16.07
CA SER A 360 0.46 -16.26 -16.86
C SER A 360 -0.04 -15.49 -18.09
N VAL A 361 -0.29 -14.18 -17.95
CA VAL A 361 -0.65 -13.29 -19.05
C VAL A 361 0.49 -13.21 -20.06
N LEU A 362 1.74 -12.97 -19.60
CA LEU A 362 2.87 -12.90 -20.53
C LEU A 362 3.08 -14.20 -21.31
N LYS A 363 2.81 -15.36 -20.67
CA LYS A 363 2.92 -16.67 -21.32
C LYS A 363 1.82 -16.91 -22.36
N SER A 364 0.60 -16.48 -22.08
CA SER A 364 -0.57 -16.71 -22.95
C SER A 364 -0.63 -15.71 -24.10
N ILE A 365 -0.32 -14.44 -23.83
CA ILE A 365 -0.33 -13.36 -24.80
C ILE A 365 1.01 -12.61 -24.71
N LYS A 366 1.95 -13.03 -25.56
CA LYS A 366 3.31 -12.47 -25.57
C LYS A 366 3.26 -10.94 -25.67
N HIS A 367 4.01 -10.26 -24.78
CA HIS A 367 4.21 -8.81 -24.76
C HIS A 367 2.98 -7.93 -24.43
N GLN A 368 1.95 -8.46 -23.74
CA GLN A 368 0.77 -7.66 -23.35
C GLN A 368 0.58 -7.42 -21.85
N TYR A 369 1.46 -7.94 -20.99
CA TYR A 369 1.37 -7.62 -19.57
C TYR A 369 1.58 -6.12 -19.34
N VAL A 370 0.64 -5.50 -18.61
CA VAL A 370 0.71 -4.12 -18.14
C VAL A 370 0.62 -4.14 -16.61
N PRO A 371 1.54 -3.50 -15.89
CA PRO A 371 1.54 -3.46 -14.45
C PRO A 371 0.44 -2.56 -13.94
N GLU A 372 -0.29 -3.01 -12.93
CA GLU A 372 -1.41 -2.27 -12.37
C GLU A 372 -1.13 -1.72 -10.97
N VAL A 373 -0.06 -2.20 -10.32
CA VAL A 373 0.27 -1.86 -8.93
C VAL A 373 1.61 -1.13 -8.79
N MET A 374 1.73 -0.28 -7.76
CA MET A 374 2.97 0.41 -7.40
C MET A 374 3.12 0.57 -5.89
N VAL A 375 4.31 0.30 -5.35
CA VAL A 375 4.62 0.57 -3.94
C VAL A 375 5.08 2.02 -3.78
N LEU A 376 4.41 2.75 -2.90
CA LEU A 376 4.73 4.14 -2.56
C LEU A 376 5.78 4.23 -1.44
N PRO A 377 6.54 5.34 -1.37
CA PRO A 377 7.43 5.64 -0.25
C PRO A 377 6.63 5.73 1.07
N PHE A 378 6.96 4.87 2.03
CA PHE A 378 6.21 4.75 3.28
C PHE A 378 6.55 5.84 4.30
N SER A 379 7.78 6.33 4.38
CA SER A 379 8.13 7.45 5.25
C SER A 379 7.50 8.76 4.79
N ARG A 380 7.36 8.96 3.47
CA ARG A 380 6.71 10.17 2.95
C ARG A 380 5.17 10.12 3.05
N TYR A 381 4.55 8.96 2.80
CA TYR A 381 3.11 8.85 2.59
C TYR A 381 2.38 7.85 3.51
N GLY A 382 3.05 7.24 4.48
CA GLY A 382 2.44 6.26 5.37
C GLY A 382 3.28 5.99 6.61
N LEU A 383 3.90 7.05 7.16
CA LEU A 383 4.73 6.93 8.34
C LEU A 383 3.82 6.69 9.54
N LEU A 384 4.11 5.68 10.34
CA LEU A 384 3.39 5.45 11.58
C LEU A 384 4.03 6.26 12.71
N SER A 385 3.23 6.99 13.48
CA SER A 385 3.69 7.68 14.68
C SER A 385 4.42 6.73 15.65
N GLY A 386 3.93 5.50 15.81
CA GLY A 386 4.57 4.47 16.62
C GLY A 386 5.99 4.14 16.16
N SER A 387 6.23 4.12 14.84
CA SER A 387 7.55 3.80 14.26
C SER A 387 8.65 4.76 14.68
N ILE A 388 8.31 6.00 15.06
CA ILE A 388 9.27 7.00 15.57
C ILE A 388 9.97 6.48 16.83
N LYS A 389 9.23 5.78 17.70
CA LYS A 389 9.74 5.23 18.96
C LYS A 389 10.48 3.91 18.80
N HIS A 390 10.40 3.28 17.62
CA HIS A 390 10.97 1.95 17.36
C HIS A 390 12.30 2.05 16.60
N LYS A 391 13.41 2.04 17.34
CA LYS A 391 14.78 2.20 16.82
C LYS A 391 15.13 1.22 15.70
N GLU A 392 14.63 -0.01 15.79
CA GLU A 392 14.80 -1.06 14.78
C GLU A 392 14.17 -0.72 13.42
N GLN A 393 13.27 0.27 13.38
CA GLN A 393 12.60 0.72 12.15
C GLN A 393 13.26 1.97 11.55
N HIS A 394 14.15 2.66 12.27
CA HIS A 394 14.72 3.94 11.83
C HIS A 394 15.49 3.83 10.52
N ASP A 395 16.27 2.76 10.34
CA ASP A 395 17.03 2.58 9.09
C ASP A 395 16.10 2.41 7.89
N MET A 396 14.99 1.69 8.02
CA MET A 396 14.03 1.58 6.91
C MET A 396 13.31 2.90 6.67
N LEU A 397 12.94 3.64 7.73
CA LEU A 397 12.33 4.96 7.60
C LEU A 397 13.24 5.95 6.84
N LYS A 398 14.52 5.99 7.18
CA LYS A 398 15.49 6.89 6.53
C LYS A 398 15.74 6.57 5.06
N ASN A 399 15.60 5.29 4.68
CA ASN A 399 15.78 4.88 3.29
C ASN A 399 14.50 4.94 2.47
N ASP A 400 13.34 4.88 3.13
CA ASP A 400 12.00 4.99 2.54
C ASP A 400 11.68 3.95 1.46
N MET A 401 12.57 2.95 1.27
CA MET A 401 12.49 1.92 0.24
C MET A 401 13.11 0.61 0.73
N LEU A 402 12.37 -0.49 0.63
CA LEU A 402 12.81 -1.78 1.18
C LEU A 402 13.87 -2.42 0.28
N GLY A 403 15.03 -2.76 0.87
CA GLY A 403 16.16 -3.38 0.17
C GLY A 403 17.20 -2.42 -0.40
N TYR A 404 16.99 -1.10 -0.27
CA TYR A 404 17.86 -0.07 -0.84
C TYR A 404 18.37 0.92 0.20
N ARG A 405 19.38 1.73 -0.17
CA ARG A 405 19.96 2.76 0.71
C ARG A 405 20.28 4.04 -0.04
N TYR A 406 20.25 5.18 0.66
CA TYR A 406 20.91 6.39 0.19
C TYR A 406 22.40 6.32 0.46
N LEU A 407 23.20 6.35 -0.60
CA LEU A 407 24.67 6.38 -0.50
C LEU A 407 25.24 7.60 -1.23
N ASN A 408 26.32 8.17 -0.68
CA ASN A 408 27.10 9.24 -1.32
C ASN A 408 27.99 8.70 -2.46
N SER A 409 28.79 9.56 -3.09
CA SER A 409 29.72 9.20 -4.17
C SER A 409 30.80 8.20 -3.75
N GLU A 410 31.16 8.20 -2.47
CA GLU A 410 32.16 7.31 -1.86
C GLU A 410 31.54 5.97 -1.44
N GLY A 411 30.22 5.83 -1.56
CA GLY A 411 29.47 4.62 -1.20
C GLY A 411 29.09 4.54 0.28
N GLU A 412 29.26 5.63 1.03
CA GLU A 412 28.91 5.72 2.44
C GLU A 412 27.44 6.05 2.64
N TYR A 413 26.89 5.67 3.80
CA TYR A 413 25.50 5.89 4.14
C TYR A 413 25.20 7.39 4.32
N ALA A 414 24.24 7.90 3.55
CA ALA A 414 23.95 9.33 3.47
C ALA A 414 22.44 9.59 3.45
N ALA A 415 21.68 8.86 4.27
CA ALA A 415 20.26 9.11 4.45
C ALA A 415 20.02 10.25 5.46
N ASN A 416 18.89 10.93 5.32
CA ASN A 416 18.46 11.97 6.26
C ASN A 416 18.32 11.41 7.68
N ASP A 417 18.48 12.27 8.69
CA ASP A 417 18.18 11.90 10.07
C ASP A 417 16.66 11.71 10.27
N LEU A 418 16.27 11.08 11.39
CA LEU A 418 14.86 10.74 11.62
C LEU A 418 13.97 11.97 11.77
N LYS A 419 14.48 13.04 12.39
CA LYS A 419 13.70 14.27 12.58
C LYS A 419 13.36 14.87 11.21
N THR A 420 14.35 14.98 10.32
CA THR A 420 14.14 15.43 8.94
C THR A 420 13.13 14.55 8.21
N VAL A 421 13.22 13.22 8.34
CA VAL A 421 12.26 12.28 7.74
C VAL A 421 10.83 12.54 8.23
N VAL A 422 10.64 12.80 9.52
CA VAL A 422 9.32 13.08 10.12
C VAL A 422 8.80 14.47 9.70
N GLU A 423 9.67 15.46 9.60
CA GLU A 423 9.31 16.82 9.14
C GLU A 423 8.90 16.84 7.65
N GLU A 424 9.55 16.02 6.82
CA GLU A 424 9.26 15.90 5.39
C GLU A 424 8.10 14.93 5.08
N ALA A 425 7.67 14.11 6.05
CA ALA A 425 6.54 13.21 5.90
C ALA A 425 5.26 14.02 5.66
N LYS A 426 4.54 13.72 4.57
CA LYS A 426 3.31 14.41 4.17
C LYS A 426 2.07 13.84 4.84
N TYR A 427 2.08 12.55 5.16
CA TYR A 427 0.97 11.84 5.79
C TYR A 427 1.51 10.90 6.87
N ILE A 428 1.05 11.09 8.12
CA ILE A 428 1.51 10.34 9.29
C ILE A 428 0.30 9.70 9.98
N HIS A 429 0.21 8.37 9.98
CA HIS A 429 -0.89 7.63 10.60
C HIS A 429 -0.64 7.41 12.10
N TYR A 430 -1.65 7.68 12.92
CA TYR A 430 -1.63 7.49 14.36
C TYR A 430 -1.73 6.00 14.70
N SER A 431 -0.61 5.34 14.95
CA SER A 431 -0.58 3.90 15.24
C SER A 431 0.35 3.60 16.44
N ASP A 432 -0.12 3.95 17.63
CA ASP A 432 0.66 3.90 18.89
C ASP A 432 0.12 2.92 19.93
N TYR A 433 -0.57 1.83 19.55
CA TYR A 433 -1.17 0.90 20.52
C TYR A 433 -0.16 0.49 21.62
N PRO A 434 -0.52 0.58 22.93
CA PRO A 434 -1.87 0.81 23.47
C PRO A 434 -2.24 2.29 23.72
N ILE A 435 -1.42 3.26 23.29
CA ILE A 435 -1.76 4.69 23.37
C ILE A 435 -2.95 4.96 22.46
N GLY A 436 -3.94 5.68 22.99
CA GLY A 436 -5.14 6.05 22.26
C GLY A 436 -4.90 7.09 21.18
N LYS A 437 -5.94 7.34 20.38
CA LYS A 437 -5.92 8.38 19.36
C LYS A 437 -6.01 9.78 19.98
N PRO A 438 -5.49 10.84 19.34
CA PRO A 438 -5.44 12.18 19.93
C PRO A 438 -6.79 12.75 20.42
N TRP A 439 -7.90 12.47 19.73
CA TRP A 439 -9.25 12.90 20.14
C TRP A 439 -9.77 12.23 21.42
N GLN A 440 -9.18 11.11 21.84
CA GLN A 440 -9.57 10.43 23.08
C GLN A 440 -9.06 11.16 24.34
N TYR A 441 -8.25 12.22 24.17
CA TYR A 441 -7.66 13.00 25.24
C TYR A 441 -8.24 14.42 25.28
N ALA A 442 -8.61 14.87 26.49
CA ALA A 442 -9.12 16.21 26.70
C ALA A 442 -8.05 17.28 26.39
N THR A 443 -6.86 17.11 26.96
CA THR A 443 -5.74 18.06 26.88
C THR A 443 -4.46 17.38 26.40
N LYS A 444 -3.53 18.20 25.88
CA LYS A 444 -2.21 17.75 25.42
C LYS A 444 -1.42 17.02 26.50
N ASP A 445 -1.56 17.44 27.76
CA ASP A 445 -0.83 16.87 28.90
C ASP A 445 -1.16 15.38 29.14
N GLY A 446 -2.34 14.94 28.71
CA GLY A 446 -2.77 13.54 28.81
C GLY A 446 -2.13 12.61 27.76
N LEU A 447 -1.59 13.17 26.66
CA LEU A 447 -0.98 12.41 25.57
C LEU A 447 0.54 12.63 25.46
N GLU A 448 1.06 13.73 26.00
CA GLU A 448 2.46 14.14 25.89
C GLU A 448 3.45 13.03 26.33
N CYS A 449 4.42 12.73 25.46
CA CYS A 449 5.54 11.86 25.76
C CYS A 449 6.50 12.53 26.75
N LYS A 450 6.74 11.88 27.88
CA LYS A 450 7.64 12.34 28.94
C LYS A 450 8.67 11.26 29.27
N VAL A 451 9.93 11.65 29.32
CA VAL A 451 11.04 10.75 29.68
C VAL A 451 11.05 10.52 31.20
N LYS A 452 11.27 9.27 31.61
CA LYS A 452 11.37 8.92 33.03
C LYS A 452 12.69 9.41 33.62
N GLU A 453 12.66 9.95 34.84
CA GLU A 453 13.83 10.57 35.49
C GLU A 453 15.06 9.65 35.61
N HIS A 454 14.86 8.34 35.73
CA HIS A 454 15.92 7.33 35.90
C HIS A 454 16.28 6.55 34.64
N SER A 455 15.99 7.07 33.44
CA SER A 455 16.39 6.38 32.21
C SER A 455 17.90 6.42 31.98
N LYS A 456 18.46 5.29 31.54
CA LYS A 456 19.87 5.15 31.16
C LYS A 456 20.17 5.75 29.78
N GLU A 457 19.16 5.92 28.93
CA GLU A 457 19.28 6.49 27.57
C GLU A 457 18.52 7.82 27.47
N LYS A 458 18.58 8.64 28.53
CA LYS A 458 17.75 9.83 28.72
C LYS A 458 17.79 10.80 27.53
N GLU A 459 18.96 11.05 26.94
CA GLU A 459 19.11 11.97 25.81
C GLU A 459 18.40 11.45 24.55
N HIS A 460 18.61 10.18 24.20
CA HIS A 460 17.96 9.55 23.04
C HIS A 460 16.45 9.43 23.24
N GLU A 461 16.00 9.02 24.42
CA GLU A 461 14.57 8.97 24.75
C GLU A 461 13.92 10.36 24.69
N GLN A 462 14.64 11.40 25.10
CA GLN A 462 14.16 12.78 25.02
C GLN A 462 14.02 13.23 23.56
N GLU A 463 15.00 12.93 22.73
CA GLU A 463 14.94 13.19 21.29
C GLU A 463 13.72 12.49 20.66
N MET A 464 13.52 11.19 20.93
CA MET A 464 12.39 10.44 20.39
C MET A 464 11.04 10.96 20.90
N CYS A 465 10.94 11.32 22.18
CA CYS A 465 9.74 11.96 22.72
C CYS A 465 9.47 13.31 22.04
N ASN A 466 10.51 14.13 21.80
CA ASN A 466 10.36 15.42 21.14
C ASN A 466 9.85 15.26 19.69
N ILE A 467 10.42 14.33 18.93
CA ILE A 467 9.99 14.03 17.54
C ILE A 467 8.56 13.46 17.55
N TRP A 468 8.23 12.57 18.47
CA TRP A 468 6.87 12.03 18.54
C TRP A 468 5.84 13.09 18.96
N ASN A 469 6.19 13.95 19.93
CA ASN A 469 5.33 15.06 20.37
C ASN A 469 5.08 16.07 19.25
N SER A 470 6.05 16.32 18.36
CA SER A 470 5.84 17.21 17.21
C SER A 470 4.82 16.69 16.20
N VAL A 471 4.53 15.37 16.22
CA VAL A 471 3.52 14.75 15.36
C VAL A 471 2.12 14.79 16.00
N VAL A 472 2.01 14.45 17.28
CA VAL A 472 0.70 14.23 17.91
C VAL A 472 0.12 15.48 18.59
N LEU A 473 0.96 16.34 19.16
CA LEU A 473 0.49 17.50 19.94
C LEU A 473 -0.14 18.62 19.09
N PRO A 474 0.29 18.88 17.84
CA PRO A 474 -0.38 19.89 17.01
C PRO A 474 -1.86 19.62 16.76
N TYR A 475 -2.33 18.37 16.92
CA TYR A 475 -3.75 18.04 16.84
C TYR A 475 -4.61 18.89 17.80
N PHE A 476 -4.11 19.20 19.00
CA PHE A 476 -4.88 19.97 19.99
C PHE A 476 -5.10 21.42 19.60
N ASP A 477 -4.20 22.01 18.82
CA ASP A 477 -4.37 23.35 18.27
C ASP A 477 -5.32 23.31 17.06
N LYS A 478 -5.19 22.28 16.21
CA LYS A 478 -6.03 22.08 15.03
C LYS A 478 -7.49 21.77 15.37
N LYS A 479 -7.77 21.00 16.43
CA LYS A 479 -9.14 20.58 16.80
C LYS A 479 -10.05 21.72 17.25
N ILE A 480 -9.53 22.93 17.47
CA ILE A 480 -10.32 24.11 17.86
C ILE A 480 -11.41 24.41 16.83
N ILE A 481 -11.15 24.19 15.53
CA ILE A 481 -12.14 24.43 14.46
C ILE A 481 -13.38 23.52 14.56
N CYS A 482 -13.27 22.40 15.26
CA CYS A 482 -14.35 21.45 15.45
C CYS A 482 -15.38 21.92 16.49
N SER A 483 -15.00 22.85 17.37
CA SER A 483 -15.83 23.35 18.48
C SER A 483 -16.96 24.28 18.04
#